data_AF-A0A7X8QUI1-F1
#
_entry.id   AF-A0A7X8QUI1-F1
#
_cell.length_a   1.000
_cell.length_b   1.000
_cell.length_c   1.000
_cell.angle_alpha   90.00
_cell.angle_beta   90.00
_cell.angle_gamma   90.00
#
_symmetry.space_group_name_H-M   'P 1'
#
loop_
_entity.id
_entity.type
_entity.pdbx_description
1 polymer ?
#
loop_
_entity_poly.entity_id
_entity_poly.type
_entity_poly.pdbx_seq_one_letter_code
_entity_poly.pdbx_strand_id
1 'polypeptide(L)'
;MNSLKVIDCTSIQPVNLDEAVSIACNYIQTMATEYLNINDGYMRVAADNIDSFMDIPSFDRSAMDGYAISKTDLKRLQAGQPLRLKVTSIIGAGSSESRSIRSGETIRIMTGALIPEGSVAVIKQEDVEIVNDNHIIVRVKTRRDENIRKAGHELKAGTRVASKGQILKAETLERIAACGIERVPVYKVPRVYIIETGNELLLPGSPIKKGCIYCSNRSLLACKITSSGAQPLLSPSIINDDLQSIVAAVNKASQISDMVIISGGTGNGVFDLVQNAFQYLNAQTLFQGIKIFPGKNTSAALLNGKLIFNLSGNPSAAGLLFEAVVKPALLKLKGELSYKGDWFDIELAKPIERLKPGRSLHRGEMIIKQGRAYALPVSRKVINKGNIPLLLDVQKRSEDEVLVKAKLIAD
;
A
#
# COMPACT_ATOMS: atom_id res chain seq x y z
N MET A 1 23.68 -19.92 -8.50
CA MET A 1 25.00 -19.42 -8.07
C MET A 1 25.40 -18.30 -9.01
N ASN A 2 25.07 -17.05 -8.67
CA ASN A 2 25.56 -15.89 -9.40
C ASN A 2 26.84 -15.41 -8.70
N SER A 3 27.94 -15.40 -9.44
CA SER A 3 29.25 -14.94 -9.00
C SER A 3 29.18 -13.50 -8.50
N LEU A 4 29.36 -13.33 -7.19
CA LEU A 4 29.51 -12.05 -6.50
C LEU A 4 30.76 -11.34 -7.05
N LYS A 5 30.58 -10.27 -7.82
CA LYS A 5 31.66 -9.32 -8.08
C LYS A 5 31.86 -8.49 -6.81
N VAL A 6 32.94 -8.78 -6.09
CA VAL A 6 33.50 -7.89 -5.08
C VAL A 6 33.99 -6.66 -5.83
N ILE A 7 33.36 -5.50 -5.57
CA ILE A 7 33.84 -4.22 -6.10
C ILE A 7 34.96 -3.76 -5.16
N ASP A 8 36.16 -3.64 -5.69
CA ASP A 8 37.35 -3.18 -4.99
C ASP A 8 37.16 -1.72 -4.52
N CYS A 9 37.45 -1.45 -3.25
CA CYS A 9 37.05 -0.24 -2.52
C CYS A 9 37.83 1.04 -2.90
N THR A 10 38.66 1.03 -3.94
CA THR A 10 39.57 2.15 -4.26
C THR A 10 39.13 3.05 -5.43
N SER A 11 37.98 2.79 -6.09
CA SER A 11 37.42 3.75 -7.06
C SER A 11 35.91 3.57 -7.28
N ILE A 12 35.09 3.78 -6.24
CA ILE A 12 33.63 3.76 -6.42
C ILE A 12 33.20 5.04 -7.13
N GLN A 13 32.99 4.95 -8.46
CA GLN A 13 32.40 6.04 -9.22
C GLN A 13 30.95 6.27 -8.79
N PRO A 14 30.45 7.52 -8.82
CA PRO A 14 29.06 7.80 -8.51
C PRO A 14 28.15 7.12 -9.53
N VAL A 15 27.07 6.53 -9.03
CA VAL A 15 26.08 5.78 -9.83
C VAL A 15 24.93 6.70 -10.30
N ASN A 16 24.17 6.27 -11.29
CA ASN A 16 22.92 6.96 -11.64
C ASN A 16 21.81 6.66 -10.61
N LEU A 17 20.76 7.48 -10.56
CA LEU A 17 19.66 7.30 -9.58
C LEU A 17 18.96 5.93 -9.73
N ASP A 18 18.65 5.52 -10.96
CA ASP A 18 17.94 4.25 -11.19
C ASP A 18 18.80 3.04 -10.84
N GLU A 19 20.12 3.18 -10.99
CA GLU A 19 21.12 2.19 -10.59
C GLU A 19 21.23 2.12 -9.06
N ALA A 20 21.30 3.26 -8.36
CA ALA A 20 21.29 3.30 -6.90
C ALA A 20 20.04 2.62 -6.30
N VAL A 21 18.86 2.88 -6.86
CA VAL A 21 17.59 2.23 -6.47
C VAL A 21 17.68 0.72 -6.71
N SER A 22 18.17 0.30 -7.88
CA SER A 22 18.26 -1.12 -8.25
C SER A 22 19.26 -1.87 -7.37
N ILE A 23 20.43 -1.31 -7.12
CA ILE A 23 21.43 -1.85 -6.18
C ILE A 23 20.79 -2.01 -4.80
N ALA A 24 20.24 -0.94 -4.23
CA ALA A 24 19.62 -0.98 -2.91
C ALA A 24 18.54 -2.06 -2.80
N CYS A 25 17.66 -2.17 -3.82
CA CYS A 25 16.60 -3.17 -3.82
C CYS A 25 17.14 -4.61 -3.98
N ASN A 26 18.24 -4.83 -4.69
CA ASN A 26 18.76 -6.19 -4.94
C ASN A 26 19.33 -6.87 -3.68
N TYR A 27 19.81 -6.09 -2.71
CA TYR A 27 20.35 -6.61 -1.45
C TYR A 27 19.31 -6.76 -0.34
N ILE A 28 18.04 -6.47 -0.61
CA ILE A 28 16.96 -6.55 0.38
C ILE A 28 16.27 -7.89 0.33
N GLN A 29 16.15 -8.51 1.50
CA GLN A 29 15.27 -9.63 1.75
C GLN A 29 13.98 -9.11 2.39
N THR A 30 12.84 -9.66 2.00
CA THR A 30 11.54 -9.32 2.61
C THR A 30 11.54 -9.71 4.08
N MET A 31 10.79 -8.97 4.90
CA MET A 31 10.60 -9.27 6.31
C MET A 31 10.08 -10.71 6.54
N ALA A 32 10.30 -11.24 7.74
CA ALA A 32 9.64 -12.47 8.17
C ALA A 32 8.11 -12.31 8.20
N THR A 33 7.39 -13.42 8.20
CA THR A 33 5.93 -13.44 8.17
C THR A 33 5.33 -13.63 9.56
N GLU A 34 4.06 -13.26 9.73
CA GLU A 34 3.25 -13.51 10.91
C GLU A 34 1.76 -13.64 10.53
N TYR A 35 0.94 -14.18 11.44
CA TYR A 35 -0.51 -14.24 11.27
C TYR A 35 -1.18 -13.28 12.24
N LEU A 36 -1.99 -12.37 11.71
CA LEU A 36 -2.77 -11.43 12.51
C LEU A 36 -4.25 -11.76 12.41
N ASN A 37 -5.04 -11.31 13.39
CA ASN A 37 -6.48 -11.23 13.22
C ASN A 37 -6.79 -10.27 12.05
N ILE A 38 -7.84 -10.56 11.28
CA ILE A 38 -8.21 -9.79 10.09
C ILE A 38 -8.41 -8.31 10.37
N ASN A 39 -8.90 -7.95 11.55
CA ASN A 39 -9.12 -6.57 11.96
C ASN A 39 -7.80 -5.78 12.15
N ASP A 40 -6.69 -6.48 12.39
CA ASP A 40 -5.34 -5.90 12.49
C ASP A 40 -4.58 -5.95 11.15
N GLY A 41 -5.22 -6.45 10.09
CA GLY A 41 -4.63 -6.63 8.77
C GLY A 41 -4.57 -5.34 7.93
N TYR A 42 -5.23 -4.26 8.33
CA TYR A 42 -5.30 -3.03 7.54
C TYR A 42 -3.93 -2.44 7.27
N MET A 43 -3.65 -2.11 6.01
CA MET A 43 -2.37 -1.58 5.52
C MET A 43 -1.17 -2.51 5.72
N ARG A 44 -1.39 -3.76 6.13
CA ARG A 44 -0.37 -4.82 6.12
C ARG A 44 -0.22 -5.39 4.71
N VAL A 45 0.94 -6.01 4.45
CA VAL A 45 1.23 -6.62 3.16
C VAL A 45 1.05 -8.13 3.27
N ALA A 46 0.23 -8.71 2.39
CA ALA A 46 -0.03 -10.15 2.36
C ALA A 46 1.26 -10.94 2.10
N ALA A 47 1.55 -11.91 2.96
CA ALA A 47 2.74 -12.76 2.83
C ALA A 47 2.53 -13.93 1.87
N ASP A 48 1.28 -14.27 1.60
CA ASP A 48 0.89 -15.32 0.68
C ASP A 48 -0.39 -14.93 -0.08
N ASN A 49 -0.71 -15.72 -1.09
CA ASN A 49 -1.98 -15.69 -1.78
C ASN A 49 -3.11 -16.12 -0.85
N ILE A 50 -4.22 -15.38 -0.88
CA ILE A 50 -5.42 -15.67 -0.12
C ILE A 50 -6.54 -15.97 -1.12
N ASP A 51 -6.95 -17.24 -1.14
CA ASP A 51 -7.98 -17.77 -2.03
C ASP A 51 -9.25 -18.09 -1.23
N SER A 52 -10.41 -17.91 -1.86
CA SER A 52 -11.67 -18.35 -1.25
C SER A 52 -11.81 -19.86 -1.30
N PHE A 53 -12.13 -20.52 -0.19
CA PHE A 53 -12.32 -21.98 -0.16
C PHE A 53 -13.76 -22.41 -0.45
N MET A 54 -14.70 -21.46 -0.51
CA MET A 54 -16.12 -21.74 -0.67
C MET A 54 -16.76 -20.72 -1.62
N ASP A 55 -17.90 -21.10 -2.19
CA ASP A 55 -18.77 -20.15 -2.88
C ASP A 55 -19.33 -19.14 -1.87
N ILE A 56 -19.42 -17.88 -2.26
CA ILE A 56 -20.00 -16.78 -1.48
C ILE A 56 -21.15 -16.15 -2.27
N PRO A 57 -22.37 -16.17 -1.72
CA PRO A 57 -22.83 -17.08 -0.65
C PRO A 57 -22.67 -18.56 -1.07
N SER A 58 -22.64 -19.49 -0.11
CA SER A 58 -22.47 -20.93 -0.39
C SER A 58 -23.75 -21.64 -0.84
N PHE A 59 -24.85 -20.92 -0.93
CA PHE A 59 -26.17 -21.44 -1.27
C PHE A 59 -26.94 -20.45 -2.14
N ASP A 60 -27.94 -20.96 -2.86
CA ASP A 60 -28.90 -20.14 -3.59
C ASP A 60 -29.77 -19.37 -2.58
N ARG A 61 -29.83 -18.04 -2.73
CA ARG A 61 -30.59 -17.18 -1.83
C ARG A 61 -31.55 -16.26 -2.57
N SER A 62 -32.61 -15.84 -1.89
CA SER A 62 -33.56 -14.87 -2.45
C SER A 62 -32.89 -13.51 -2.65
N ALA A 63 -33.10 -12.91 -3.82
CA ALA A 63 -32.65 -11.55 -4.13
C ALA A 63 -33.62 -10.46 -3.65
N MET A 64 -34.85 -10.85 -3.28
CA MET A 64 -35.96 -9.95 -2.95
C MET A 64 -36.82 -10.54 -1.83
N ASP A 65 -37.62 -9.72 -1.17
CA ASP A 65 -38.71 -10.19 -0.33
C ASP A 65 -39.87 -10.63 -1.22
N GLY A 66 -40.44 -11.81 -0.97
CA GLY A 66 -41.39 -12.39 -1.90
C GLY A 66 -41.92 -13.77 -1.56
N TYR A 67 -42.28 -14.50 -2.60
CA TYR A 67 -42.97 -15.79 -2.55
C TYR A 67 -42.31 -16.79 -3.51
N ALA A 68 -41.73 -17.85 -2.95
CA ALA A 68 -41.10 -18.92 -3.72
C ALA A 68 -42.14 -19.74 -4.48
N ILE A 69 -41.86 -20.12 -5.72
CA ILE A 69 -42.79 -20.94 -6.54
C ILE A 69 -42.16 -22.23 -7.06
N SER A 70 -42.97 -23.28 -7.17
CA SER A 70 -42.54 -24.57 -7.69
C SER A 70 -42.38 -24.58 -9.22
N LYS A 71 -41.65 -25.57 -9.76
CA LYS A 71 -41.54 -25.78 -11.21
C LYS A 71 -42.89 -25.94 -11.91
N THR A 72 -43.85 -26.58 -11.25
CA THR A 72 -45.19 -26.82 -11.81
C THR A 72 -45.98 -25.52 -11.87
N ASP A 73 -45.89 -24.69 -10.83
CA ASP A 73 -46.60 -23.41 -10.80
C ASP A 73 -46.00 -22.41 -11.79
N LEU A 74 -44.67 -22.40 -11.96
CA LEU A 74 -44.02 -21.62 -13.02
C LEU A 74 -44.57 -21.96 -14.41
N LYS A 75 -44.74 -23.26 -14.74
CA LYS A 75 -45.30 -23.69 -16.03
C LYS A 75 -46.74 -23.19 -16.23
N ARG A 76 -47.57 -23.26 -15.19
CA ARG A 76 -48.96 -22.77 -15.23
C ARG A 76 -49.01 -21.27 -15.47
N LEU A 77 -48.17 -20.51 -14.77
CA LEU A 77 -48.06 -19.07 -14.94
C LEU A 77 -47.57 -18.69 -16.35
N GLN A 78 -46.61 -19.43 -16.90
CA GLN A 78 -46.15 -19.26 -18.28
C GLN A 78 -47.21 -19.59 -19.33
N ALA A 79 -48.13 -20.51 -19.03
CA ALA A 79 -49.31 -20.79 -19.85
C ALA A 79 -50.42 -19.72 -19.70
N GLY A 80 -50.16 -18.62 -18.98
CA GLY A 80 -51.11 -17.52 -18.79
C GLY A 80 -52.16 -17.78 -17.70
N GLN A 81 -52.00 -18.82 -16.88
CA GLN A 81 -52.93 -19.14 -15.80
C GLN A 81 -52.53 -18.41 -14.51
N PRO A 82 -53.41 -17.56 -13.92
CA PRO A 82 -53.18 -17.01 -12.59
C PRO A 82 -53.00 -18.14 -11.56
N LEU A 83 -52.07 -17.94 -10.63
CA LEU A 83 -51.85 -18.88 -9.54
C LEU A 83 -52.55 -18.38 -8.29
N ARG A 84 -53.33 -19.24 -7.63
CA ARG A 84 -53.75 -19.05 -6.24
C ARG A 84 -52.93 -20.01 -5.39
N LEU A 85 -52.04 -19.47 -4.56
CA LEU A 85 -51.08 -20.26 -3.78
C LEU A 85 -51.38 -20.14 -2.28
N LYS A 86 -51.30 -21.25 -1.56
CA LYS A 86 -51.41 -21.29 -0.10
C LYS A 86 -50.05 -20.98 0.54
N VAL A 87 -49.98 -19.93 1.35
CA VAL A 87 -48.78 -19.61 2.14
C VAL A 87 -48.67 -20.61 3.29
N THR A 88 -47.68 -21.49 3.25
CA THR A 88 -47.50 -22.56 4.26
C THR A 88 -46.52 -22.17 5.36
N SER A 89 -45.60 -21.24 5.08
CA SER A 89 -44.61 -20.78 6.04
C SER A 89 -43.90 -19.50 5.60
N ILE A 90 -43.08 -18.97 6.51
CA ILE A 90 -42.20 -17.83 6.28
C ILE A 90 -40.75 -18.27 6.55
N ILE A 91 -39.82 -17.97 5.65
CA ILE A 91 -38.38 -18.20 5.83
C ILE A 91 -37.66 -16.85 5.83
N GLY A 92 -37.04 -16.51 6.96
CA GLY A 92 -36.17 -15.34 7.13
C GLY A 92 -34.70 -15.64 6.82
N ALA A 93 -33.90 -14.58 6.67
CA ALA A 93 -32.45 -14.71 6.55
C ALA A 93 -31.85 -15.39 7.80
N GLY A 94 -30.85 -16.26 7.60
CA GLY A 94 -30.22 -17.03 8.67
C GLY A 94 -30.98 -18.30 9.10
N SER A 95 -32.19 -18.55 8.58
CA SER A 95 -32.88 -19.82 8.80
C SER A 95 -32.18 -20.96 8.04
N SER A 96 -31.91 -22.06 8.72
CA SER A 96 -31.41 -23.32 8.15
C SER A 96 -32.52 -24.30 7.77
N GLU A 97 -33.79 -23.91 7.93
CA GLU A 97 -34.93 -24.78 7.64
C GLU A 97 -35.03 -25.07 6.14
N SER A 98 -34.66 -26.28 5.73
CA SER A 98 -34.98 -26.79 4.40
C SER A 98 -36.45 -27.23 4.38
N ARG A 99 -37.30 -26.43 3.77
CA ARG A 99 -38.71 -26.78 3.51
C ARG A 99 -38.88 -27.05 2.03
N SER A 100 -39.56 -28.14 1.69
CA SER A 100 -39.90 -28.45 0.30
C SER A 100 -41.16 -27.69 -0.11
N ILE A 101 -41.18 -27.09 -1.30
CA ILE A 101 -42.39 -26.49 -1.86
C ILE A 101 -43.17 -27.49 -2.73
N ARG A 102 -44.49 -27.56 -2.54
CA ARG A 102 -45.41 -28.35 -3.38
C ARG A 102 -46.19 -27.43 -4.33
N SER A 103 -46.71 -27.99 -5.42
CA SER A 103 -47.54 -27.20 -6.34
C SER A 103 -48.81 -26.72 -5.66
N GLY A 104 -49.17 -25.46 -5.89
CA GLY A 104 -50.30 -24.80 -5.20
C GLY A 104 -49.98 -24.28 -3.80
N GLU A 105 -48.78 -24.54 -3.29
CA GLU A 105 -48.25 -23.97 -2.05
C GLU A 105 -47.16 -22.94 -2.36
N THR A 106 -46.93 -22.02 -1.42
CA THR A 106 -45.86 -21.04 -1.49
C THR A 106 -45.27 -20.81 -0.12
N ILE A 107 -44.00 -20.42 -0.10
CA ILE A 107 -43.31 -19.99 1.12
C ILE A 107 -42.99 -18.51 0.95
N ARG A 108 -43.40 -17.70 1.93
CA ARG A 108 -42.98 -16.30 1.99
C ARG A 108 -41.50 -16.29 2.38
N ILE A 109 -40.67 -15.63 1.58
CA ILE A 109 -39.22 -15.66 1.73
C ILE A 109 -38.68 -14.24 1.80
N MET A 110 -37.78 -13.99 2.76
CA MET A 110 -37.09 -12.71 2.90
C MET A 110 -35.80 -12.68 2.08
N THR A 111 -35.33 -11.48 1.77
CA THR A 111 -34.07 -11.24 1.06
C THR A 111 -32.91 -11.91 1.80
N GLY A 112 -32.07 -12.62 1.07
CA GLY A 112 -30.91 -13.34 1.62
C GLY A 112 -31.22 -14.71 2.23
N ALA A 113 -32.49 -15.09 2.37
CA ALA A 113 -32.87 -16.41 2.87
C ALA A 113 -32.56 -17.52 1.84
N LEU A 114 -32.27 -18.72 2.37
CA LEU A 114 -32.04 -19.95 1.60
C LEU A 114 -33.27 -20.27 0.73
N ILE A 115 -33.03 -20.58 -0.55
CA ILE A 115 -34.11 -20.99 -1.45
C ILE A 115 -34.67 -22.36 -1.03
N PRO A 116 -36.00 -22.51 -0.86
CA PRO A 116 -36.63 -23.77 -0.49
C PRO A 116 -36.42 -24.86 -1.54
N GLU A 117 -36.34 -26.12 -1.10
CA GLU A 117 -36.19 -27.25 -2.00
C GLU A 117 -37.38 -27.34 -2.98
N GLY A 118 -37.10 -27.51 -4.27
CA GLY A 118 -38.11 -27.56 -5.34
C GLY A 118 -38.58 -26.19 -5.85
N SER A 119 -38.14 -25.09 -5.23
CA SER A 119 -38.38 -23.74 -5.74
C SER A 119 -37.53 -23.46 -6.97
N VAL A 120 -38.09 -22.72 -7.94
CA VAL A 120 -37.40 -22.36 -9.18
C VAL A 120 -37.39 -20.87 -9.48
N ALA A 121 -38.12 -20.06 -8.71
CA ALA A 121 -38.17 -18.60 -8.83
C ALA A 121 -38.78 -17.99 -7.57
N VAL A 122 -38.55 -16.70 -7.35
CA VAL A 122 -39.22 -15.91 -6.30
C VAL A 122 -40.00 -14.78 -6.96
N ILE A 123 -41.30 -14.69 -6.65
CA ILE A 123 -42.15 -13.57 -7.05
C ILE A 123 -42.04 -12.48 -5.99
N LYS A 124 -41.80 -11.23 -6.39
CA LYS A 124 -41.68 -10.13 -5.44
C LYS A 124 -43.00 -9.92 -4.72
N GLN A 125 -42.96 -9.51 -3.45
CA GLN A 125 -44.18 -9.28 -2.69
C GLN A 125 -45.05 -8.16 -3.28
N GLU A 126 -44.46 -7.21 -4.01
CA GLU A 126 -45.16 -6.12 -4.70
C GLU A 126 -45.96 -6.62 -5.91
N ASP A 127 -45.61 -7.81 -6.44
CA ASP A 127 -46.20 -8.42 -7.64
C ASP A 127 -47.31 -9.44 -7.31
N VAL A 128 -47.72 -9.54 -6.03
CA VAL A 128 -48.77 -10.46 -5.59
C VAL A 128 -49.95 -9.73 -4.97
N GLU A 129 -51.13 -10.28 -5.17
CA GLU A 129 -52.36 -9.86 -4.49
C GLU A 129 -52.56 -10.73 -3.24
N ILE A 130 -52.59 -10.13 -2.06
CA ILE A 130 -52.86 -10.84 -0.80
C ILE A 130 -54.36 -11.03 -0.66
N VAL A 131 -54.84 -12.28 -0.66
CA VAL A 131 -56.26 -12.61 -0.51
C VAL A 131 -56.65 -12.68 0.96
N ASN A 132 -55.82 -13.33 1.76
CA ASN A 132 -55.91 -13.41 3.22
C ASN A 132 -54.55 -13.90 3.77
N ASP A 133 -54.46 -14.07 5.09
CA ASP A 133 -53.23 -14.47 5.79
C ASP A 133 -52.55 -15.73 5.22
N ASN A 134 -53.32 -16.62 4.57
CA ASN A 134 -52.84 -17.91 4.08
C ASN A 134 -52.87 -18.05 2.56
N HIS A 135 -53.29 -17.04 1.79
CA HIS A 135 -53.40 -17.16 0.33
C HIS A 135 -52.99 -15.89 -0.41
N ILE A 136 -52.27 -16.10 -1.51
CA ILE A 136 -51.92 -15.05 -2.48
C ILE A 136 -52.42 -15.41 -3.88
N ILE A 137 -52.54 -14.40 -4.73
CA ILE A 137 -52.74 -14.54 -6.17
C ILE A 137 -51.55 -13.93 -6.91
N VAL A 138 -51.00 -14.70 -7.86
CA VAL A 138 -49.92 -14.26 -8.76
C VAL A 138 -50.45 -14.20 -10.19
N ARG A 139 -50.26 -13.04 -10.84
CA ARG A 139 -50.68 -12.79 -12.23
C ARG A 139 -49.54 -12.33 -13.14
N VAL A 140 -48.41 -11.94 -12.56
CA VAL A 140 -47.25 -11.47 -13.31
C VAL A 140 -46.58 -12.63 -14.05
N LYS A 141 -45.90 -12.34 -15.17
CA LYS A 141 -45.03 -13.33 -15.82
C LYS A 141 -43.72 -13.42 -15.03
N THR A 142 -43.16 -14.62 -14.96
CA THR A 142 -41.84 -14.86 -14.39
C THR A 142 -41.06 -15.90 -15.19
N ARG A 143 -39.76 -16.00 -14.95
CA ARG A 143 -38.88 -17.01 -15.53
C ARG A 143 -38.15 -17.80 -14.45
N ARG A 144 -37.59 -18.94 -14.88
CA ARG A 144 -36.73 -19.74 -14.03
C ARG A 144 -35.54 -18.90 -13.52
N ASP A 145 -35.18 -19.12 -12.26
CA ASP A 145 -34.12 -18.45 -11.51
C ASP A 145 -34.33 -16.94 -11.32
N GLU A 146 -35.53 -16.43 -11.61
CA GLU A 146 -35.85 -15.03 -11.36
C GLU A 146 -35.87 -14.72 -9.85
N ASN A 147 -35.22 -13.61 -9.51
CA ASN A 147 -34.98 -13.18 -8.13
C ASN A 147 -34.25 -14.23 -7.26
N ILE A 148 -33.52 -15.16 -7.88
CA ILE A 148 -32.62 -16.09 -7.18
C ILE A 148 -31.18 -15.71 -7.48
N ARG A 149 -30.41 -15.46 -6.42
CA ARG A 149 -28.96 -15.29 -6.49
C ARG A 149 -28.31 -16.65 -6.23
N LYS A 150 -27.63 -17.18 -7.24
CA LYS A 150 -26.98 -18.49 -7.14
C LYS A 150 -25.82 -18.49 -6.14
N ALA A 151 -25.53 -19.68 -5.61
CA ALA A 151 -24.30 -19.92 -4.88
C ALA A 151 -23.09 -19.40 -5.69
N GLY A 152 -22.20 -18.68 -5.02
CA GLY A 152 -20.99 -18.12 -5.59
C GLY A 152 -21.19 -16.96 -6.57
N HIS A 153 -22.36 -16.31 -6.59
CA HIS A 153 -22.57 -15.15 -7.47
C HIS A 153 -21.75 -13.91 -7.03
N GLU A 154 -21.28 -13.84 -5.78
CA GLU A 154 -20.36 -12.79 -5.33
C GLU A 154 -18.90 -13.25 -5.50
N LEU A 155 -18.61 -14.47 -5.08
CA LEU A 155 -17.28 -15.06 -5.21
C LEU A 155 -17.37 -16.57 -5.36
N LYS A 156 -16.61 -17.12 -6.31
CA LYS A 156 -16.50 -18.58 -6.48
C LYS A 156 -15.36 -19.16 -5.66
N ALA A 157 -15.54 -20.38 -5.17
CA ALA A 157 -14.45 -21.16 -4.60
C ALA A 157 -13.25 -21.21 -5.56
N GLY A 158 -12.05 -21.11 -5.01
CA GLY A 158 -10.78 -21.02 -5.74
C GLY A 158 -10.44 -19.63 -6.26
N THR A 159 -11.32 -18.64 -6.13
CA THR A 159 -11.02 -17.27 -6.59
C THR A 159 -10.02 -16.59 -5.65
N ARG A 160 -8.99 -15.96 -6.23
CA ARG A 160 -8.03 -15.11 -5.54
C ARG A 160 -8.70 -13.85 -4.97
N VAL A 161 -8.58 -13.66 -3.67
CA VAL A 161 -9.06 -12.48 -2.95
C VAL A 161 -7.96 -11.45 -2.76
N ALA A 162 -6.76 -11.90 -2.37
CA ALA A 162 -5.58 -11.07 -2.23
C ALA A 162 -4.34 -11.81 -2.70
N SER A 163 -3.46 -11.14 -3.45
CA SER A 163 -2.20 -11.74 -3.92
C SER A 163 -1.07 -11.51 -2.92
N LYS A 164 -0.11 -12.43 -2.88
CA LYS A 164 1.16 -12.22 -2.16
C LYS A 164 1.78 -10.88 -2.56
N GLY A 165 2.16 -10.09 -1.55
CA GLY A 165 2.76 -8.76 -1.72
C GLY A 165 1.78 -7.62 -2.02
N GLN A 166 0.47 -7.89 -1.96
CA GLN A 166 -0.58 -6.88 -2.02
C GLN A 166 -0.78 -6.21 -0.64
N ILE A 167 -0.99 -4.90 -0.63
CA ILE A 167 -1.45 -4.17 0.56
C ILE A 167 -2.92 -4.50 0.81
N LEU A 168 -3.24 -4.96 2.02
CA LEU A 168 -4.59 -5.26 2.46
C LEU A 168 -5.33 -3.97 2.81
N LYS A 169 -6.22 -3.53 1.92
CA LYS A 169 -7.14 -2.39 2.12
C LYS A 169 -8.49 -2.84 2.68
N ALA A 170 -9.33 -1.89 3.06
CA ALA A 170 -10.64 -2.15 3.65
C ALA A 170 -11.49 -3.12 2.80
N GLU A 171 -11.60 -2.87 1.50
CA GLU A 171 -12.39 -3.70 0.58
C GLU A 171 -11.75 -5.07 0.36
N THR A 172 -10.42 -5.18 0.49
CA THR A 172 -9.74 -6.49 0.41
C THR A 172 -10.02 -7.30 1.66
N LEU A 173 -9.95 -6.68 2.84
CA LEU A 173 -10.23 -7.34 4.12
C LEU A 173 -11.70 -7.72 4.26
N GLU A 174 -12.64 -6.89 3.79
CA GLU A 174 -14.06 -7.24 3.72
C GLU A 174 -14.26 -8.54 2.91
N ARG A 175 -13.66 -8.64 1.73
CA ARG A 175 -13.76 -9.86 0.90
C ARG A 175 -13.12 -11.07 1.57
N ILE A 176 -12.00 -10.91 2.26
CA ILE A 176 -11.36 -11.98 3.04
C ILE A 176 -12.29 -12.42 4.19
N ALA A 177 -12.94 -11.47 4.88
CA ALA A 177 -13.89 -11.74 5.95
C ALA A 177 -15.13 -12.48 5.43
N ALA A 178 -15.63 -12.10 4.26
CA ALA A 178 -16.74 -12.79 3.59
C ALA A 178 -16.42 -14.26 3.28
N CYS A 179 -15.13 -14.60 3.09
CA CYS A 179 -14.67 -15.98 2.96
C CYS A 179 -14.63 -16.74 4.30
N GLY A 180 -14.93 -16.10 5.43
CA GLY A 180 -14.84 -16.71 6.77
C GLY A 180 -13.41 -16.85 7.29
N ILE A 181 -12.44 -16.10 6.72
CA ILE A 181 -11.04 -16.16 7.14
C ILE A 181 -10.82 -15.19 8.30
N GLU A 182 -10.50 -15.73 9.48
CA GLU A 182 -10.25 -14.93 10.68
C GLU A 182 -8.84 -14.34 10.73
N ARG A 183 -7.84 -15.07 10.22
CA ARG A 183 -6.43 -14.70 10.33
C ARG A 183 -5.76 -14.63 8.97
N VAL A 184 -4.99 -13.56 8.74
CA VAL A 184 -4.30 -13.31 7.48
C VAL A 184 -2.78 -13.48 7.62
N PRO A 185 -2.11 -14.17 6.67
CA PRO A 185 -0.66 -14.20 6.62
C PRO A 185 -0.13 -12.87 6.08
N VAL A 186 0.70 -12.18 6.85
CA VAL A 186 1.28 -10.88 6.49
C VAL A 186 2.77 -10.82 6.79
N TYR A 187 3.49 -9.91 6.13
CA TYR A 187 4.86 -9.60 6.49
C TYR A 187 4.92 -8.72 7.74
N LYS A 188 5.93 -8.95 8.60
CA LYS A 188 6.21 -8.11 9.77
C LYS A 188 6.54 -6.67 9.36
N VAL A 189 6.15 -5.71 10.20
CA VAL A 189 6.45 -4.29 10.00
C VAL A 189 7.97 -4.07 10.12
N PRO A 190 8.66 -3.52 9.09
CA PRO A 190 10.08 -3.21 9.18
C PRO A 190 10.35 -2.14 10.23
N ARG A 191 11.41 -2.30 11.01
CA ARG A 191 11.90 -1.27 11.93
C ARG A 191 13.05 -0.51 11.29
N VAL A 192 12.98 0.82 11.24
CA VAL A 192 13.99 1.66 10.61
C VAL A 192 14.61 2.57 11.66
N TYR A 193 15.91 2.40 11.93
CA TYR A 193 16.61 3.22 12.91
C TYR A 193 17.16 4.50 12.27
N ILE A 194 16.94 5.64 12.92
CA ILE A 194 17.43 6.94 12.46
C ILE A 194 18.60 7.37 13.34
N ILE A 195 19.72 7.68 12.69
CA ILE A 195 20.92 8.24 13.29
C ILE A 195 21.08 9.65 12.77
N GLU A 196 21.12 10.62 13.68
CA GLU A 196 21.42 12.01 13.34
C GLU A 196 22.77 12.41 13.92
N THR A 197 23.63 12.95 13.08
CA THR A 197 24.99 13.37 13.46
C THR A 197 25.26 14.80 13.00
N GLY A 198 25.89 15.57 13.88
CA GLY A 198 26.20 16.98 13.67
C GLY A 198 26.29 17.71 15.01
N ASN A 199 27.45 18.32 15.28
CA ASN A 199 27.71 19.03 16.54
C ASN A 199 26.84 20.29 16.71
N GLU A 200 26.25 20.79 15.61
CA GLU A 200 25.31 21.91 15.61
C GLU A 200 23.88 21.50 15.99
N LEU A 201 23.57 20.21 16.06
CA LEU A 201 22.18 19.74 16.17
C LEU A 201 21.69 19.67 17.62
N LEU A 202 20.47 20.15 17.83
CA LEU A 202 19.71 20.02 19.09
C LEU A 202 18.39 19.28 18.85
N LEU A 203 17.94 18.53 19.86
CA LEU A 203 16.59 17.96 19.83
C LEU A 203 15.54 19.05 20.09
N PRO A 204 14.38 19.03 19.39
CA PRO A 204 13.26 19.91 19.71
C PRO A 204 12.90 19.87 21.20
N GLY A 205 12.62 21.05 21.78
CA GLY A 205 12.37 21.21 23.22
C GLY A 205 13.62 21.52 24.05
N SER A 206 14.82 21.33 23.49
CA SER A 206 16.06 21.78 24.14
C SER A 206 16.21 23.31 24.05
N PRO A 207 16.82 23.98 25.05
CA PRO A 207 17.16 25.39 24.94
C PRO A 207 18.09 25.67 23.75
N ILE A 208 17.79 26.73 22.99
CA ILE A 208 18.63 27.12 21.85
C ILE A 208 20.03 27.56 22.30
N LYS A 209 21.06 27.07 21.62
CA LYS A 209 22.46 27.46 21.84
C LYS A 209 22.99 28.21 20.62
N LYS A 210 23.89 29.17 20.84
CA LYS A 210 24.54 29.92 19.76
C LYS A 210 25.27 28.95 18.81
N GLY A 211 25.05 29.10 17.51
CA GLY A 211 25.64 28.23 16.49
C GLY A 211 24.95 26.87 16.32
N CYS A 212 23.90 26.58 17.08
CA CYS A 212 23.13 25.34 16.97
C CYS A 212 21.79 25.56 16.25
N ILE A 213 21.28 24.48 15.64
CA ILE A 213 19.98 24.40 14.98
C ILE A 213 19.23 23.16 15.45
N TYR A 214 17.90 23.12 15.29
CA TYR A 214 17.12 21.94 15.65
C TYR A 214 17.20 20.85 14.57
N CYS A 215 17.29 19.61 15.03
CA CYS A 215 17.34 18.42 14.19
C CYS A 215 15.97 18.13 13.55
N SER A 216 15.65 18.85 12.47
CA SER A 216 14.38 18.71 11.76
C SER A 216 14.27 17.43 10.91
N ASN A 217 15.40 16.88 10.44
CA ASN A 217 15.41 15.63 9.65
C ASN A 217 14.88 14.44 10.43
N ARG A 218 15.12 14.41 11.74
CA ARG A 218 14.58 13.39 12.64
C ARG A 218 13.06 13.25 12.48
N SER A 219 12.33 14.35 12.65
CA SER A 219 10.88 14.37 12.51
C SER A 219 10.44 14.06 11.08
N LEU A 220 11.13 14.64 10.08
CA LEU A 220 10.83 14.41 8.68
C LEU A 220 10.93 12.92 8.29
N LEU A 221 12.05 12.28 8.62
CA LEU A 221 12.32 10.88 8.27
C LEU A 221 11.42 9.94 9.09
N ALA A 222 11.20 10.22 10.38
CA ALA A 222 10.30 9.43 11.20
C ALA A 222 8.88 9.39 10.60
N CYS A 223 8.32 10.54 10.24
CA CYS A 223 7.00 10.60 9.62
C CYS A 223 6.98 9.89 8.25
N LYS A 224 8.02 10.03 7.44
CA LYS A 224 8.12 9.37 6.13
C LYS A 224 8.24 7.85 6.22
N ILE A 225 8.92 7.34 7.24
CA ILE A 225 9.00 5.90 7.56
C ILE A 225 7.60 5.41 7.97
N THR A 226 6.93 6.12 8.88
CA THR A 226 5.58 5.79 9.33
C THR A 226 4.58 5.79 8.18
N SER A 227 4.56 6.82 7.33
CA SER A 227 3.66 6.88 6.16
C SER A 227 3.95 5.81 5.12
N SER A 228 5.18 5.28 5.09
CA SER A 228 5.54 4.12 4.27
C SER A 228 5.13 2.78 4.90
N GLY A 229 4.45 2.79 6.05
CA GLY A 229 3.99 1.59 6.77
C GLY A 229 5.08 0.84 7.50
N ALA A 230 6.12 1.54 7.97
CA ALA A 230 7.22 1.00 8.75
C ALA A 230 7.33 1.70 10.12
N GLN A 231 8.07 1.12 11.06
CA GLN A 231 8.23 1.65 12.41
C GLN A 231 9.55 2.45 12.53
N PRO A 232 9.53 3.77 12.75
CA PRO A 232 10.75 4.52 13.03
C PRO A 232 11.24 4.22 14.46
N LEU A 233 12.53 3.95 14.58
CA LEU A 233 13.25 3.88 15.84
C LEU A 233 14.22 5.06 15.91
N LEU A 234 14.22 5.75 17.05
CA LEU A 234 14.98 6.99 17.20
C LEU A 234 16.09 6.83 18.23
N SER A 235 17.26 7.41 17.97
CA SER A 235 18.31 7.54 18.98
C SER A 235 17.84 8.44 20.14
N PRO A 236 18.13 8.14 21.42
CA PRO A 236 17.75 9.01 22.53
C PRO A 236 18.46 10.37 22.50
N SER A 237 19.61 10.46 21.82
CA SER A 237 20.40 11.69 21.68
C SER A 237 20.91 11.87 20.24
N ILE A 238 21.30 13.10 19.91
CA ILE A 238 22.12 13.37 18.73
C ILE A 238 23.47 12.66 18.91
N ILE A 239 23.98 12.06 17.84
CA ILE A 239 25.29 11.41 17.85
C ILE A 239 26.36 12.46 17.56
N ASN A 240 27.40 12.49 18.38
CA ASN A 240 28.55 13.37 18.18
C ASN A 240 29.19 13.12 16.82
N ASP A 241 29.73 14.18 16.21
CA ASP A 241 30.38 14.10 14.91
C ASP A 241 31.84 13.63 15.06
N ASP A 242 31.99 12.40 15.58
CA ASP A 242 33.27 11.70 15.75
C ASP A 242 33.12 10.21 15.37
N LEU A 243 34.24 9.61 14.93
CA LEU A 243 34.25 8.25 14.39
C LEU A 243 33.74 7.21 15.40
N GLN A 244 34.15 7.31 16.66
CA GLN A 244 33.81 6.29 17.68
C GLN A 244 32.32 6.32 17.99
N SER A 245 31.75 7.51 18.15
CA SER A 245 30.32 7.71 18.38
C SER A 245 29.48 7.18 17.21
N ILE A 246 29.89 7.46 15.96
CA ILE A 246 29.18 6.98 14.77
C ILE A 246 29.27 5.45 14.65
N VAL A 247 30.45 4.86 14.84
CA VAL A 247 30.65 3.40 14.82
C VAL A 247 29.76 2.72 15.86
N ALA A 248 29.74 3.21 17.09
CA ALA A 248 28.91 2.66 18.16
C ALA A 248 27.41 2.76 17.83
N ALA A 249 26.97 3.90 17.29
CA ALA A 249 25.58 4.12 16.90
C ALA A 249 25.15 3.19 15.76
N VAL A 250 25.96 3.07 14.70
CA VAL A 250 25.65 2.19 13.55
C VAL A 250 25.62 0.73 13.97
N ASN A 251 26.59 0.27 14.77
CA ASN A 251 26.61 -1.11 15.28
C ASN A 251 25.35 -1.41 16.09
N LYS A 252 24.99 -0.55 17.06
CA LYS A 252 23.76 -0.69 17.85
C LYS A 252 22.51 -0.72 16.96
N ALA A 253 22.40 0.23 16.03
CA ALA A 253 21.26 0.33 15.13
C ALA A 253 21.08 -0.94 14.29
N SER A 254 22.17 -1.53 13.79
CA SER A 254 22.14 -2.76 12.98
C SER A 254 21.62 -3.99 13.73
N GLN A 255 21.73 -4.01 15.07
CA GLN A 255 21.29 -5.13 15.91
C GLN A 255 19.79 -5.07 16.23
N ILE A 256 19.20 -3.87 16.31
CA ILE A 256 17.83 -3.67 16.78
C ILE A 256 16.84 -3.26 15.68
N SER A 257 17.32 -3.08 14.45
CA SER A 257 16.50 -2.63 13.33
C SER A 257 16.74 -3.45 12.06
N ASP A 258 15.90 -3.22 11.06
CA ASP A 258 15.91 -3.91 9.78
C ASP A 258 16.52 -3.05 8.66
N MET A 259 16.60 -1.74 8.88
CA MET A 259 17.26 -0.76 8.04
C MET A 259 17.75 0.42 8.90
N VAL A 260 18.85 1.04 8.51
CA VAL A 260 19.39 2.23 9.20
C VAL A 260 19.45 3.41 8.22
N ILE A 261 19.04 4.58 8.67
CA ILE A 261 19.19 5.84 7.95
C ILE A 261 20.04 6.78 8.80
N ILE A 262 21.16 7.20 8.24
CA ILE A 262 22.02 8.24 8.80
C ILE A 262 21.69 9.55 8.07
N SER A 263 21.47 10.62 8.82
CA SER A 263 21.24 11.96 8.30
C SER A 263 22.24 12.93 8.93
N GLY A 264 23.15 13.44 8.11
CA GLY A 264 24.28 14.27 8.57
C GLY A 264 25.60 13.76 8.01
N GLY A 265 26.72 14.43 8.30
CA GLY A 265 28.05 13.92 7.94
C GLY A 265 28.36 13.78 6.43
N THR A 266 27.56 14.36 5.54
CA THR A 266 27.70 14.25 4.06
C THR A 266 28.64 15.29 3.43
N GLY A 267 29.53 15.89 4.23
CA GLY A 267 30.43 16.96 3.79
C GLY A 267 31.60 16.46 2.93
N ASN A 268 32.08 17.28 1.99
CA ASN A 268 33.31 17.04 1.22
C ASN A 268 34.57 17.30 2.06
N GLY A 269 34.59 16.85 3.32
CA GLY A 269 35.70 17.07 4.23
C GLY A 269 36.82 16.04 4.06
N VAL A 270 37.98 16.34 4.61
CA VAL A 270 39.17 15.45 4.70
C VAL A 270 38.88 14.19 5.53
N PHE A 271 37.74 14.14 6.24
CA PHE A 271 37.24 13.00 6.99
C PHE A 271 35.73 12.83 6.74
N ASP A 272 35.33 12.02 5.74
CA ASP A 272 33.93 11.54 5.68
C ASP A 272 33.76 10.46 6.75
N LEU A 273 33.45 10.90 7.98
CA LEU A 273 33.42 10.06 9.18
C LEU A 273 32.44 8.89 9.05
N VAL A 274 31.37 9.04 8.26
CA VAL A 274 30.41 7.95 8.03
C VAL A 274 31.04 6.86 7.15
N GLN A 275 31.79 7.22 6.11
CA GLN A 275 32.51 6.22 5.31
C GLN A 275 33.60 5.53 6.11
N ASN A 276 34.33 6.28 6.92
CA ASN A 276 35.33 5.70 7.83
C ASN A 276 34.68 4.74 8.83
N ALA A 277 33.48 5.06 9.33
CA ALA A 277 32.71 4.18 10.20
C ALA A 277 32.27 2.89 9.46
N PHE A 278 31.84 3.00 8.20
CA PHE A 278 31.51 1.84 7.36
C PHE A 278 32.73 0.93 7.15
N GLN A 279 33.90 1.52 6.84
CA GLN A 279 35.15 0.77 6.70
C GLN A 279 35.54 0.09 8.02
N TYR A 280 35.48 0.81 9.14
CA TYR A 280 35.80 0.27 10.47
C TYR A 280 34.90 -0.92 10.85
N LEU A 281 33.61 -0.84 10.51
CA LEU A 281 32.63 -1.90 10.74
C LEU A 281 32.68 -3.03 9.71
N ASN A 282 33.59 -2.97 8.73
CA ASN A 282 33.64 -3.87 7.58
C ASN A 282 32.29 -3.95 6.84
N ALA A 283 31.55 -2.84 6.79
CA ALA A 283 30.32 -2.76 6.03
C ALA A 283 30.65 -2.78 4.53
N GLN A 284 29.93 -3.59 3.77
CA GLN A 284 30.08 -3.66 2.33
C GLN A 284 29.47 -2.40 1.69
N THR A 285 30.30 -1.51 1.17
CA THR A 285 29.82 -0.35 0.40
C THR A 285 29.11 -0.82 -0.86
N LEU A 286 27.87 -0.37 -1.06
CA LEU A 286 27.06 -0.70 -2.24
C LEU A 286 27.20 0.38 -3.32
N PHE A 287 27.18 1.65 -2.91
CA PHE A 287 27.52 2.78 -3.77
C PHE A 287 27.92 3.99 -2.93
N GLN A 288 28.75 4.85 -3.53
CA GLN A 288 29.17 6.12 -2.95
C GLN A 288 28.88 7.23 -3.94
N GLY A 289 27.83 7.99 -3.64
CA GLY A 289 27.38 9.12 -4.43
C GLY A 289 26.45 8.75 -5.58
N ILE A 290 25.56 9.69 -5.90
CA ILE A 290 24.56 9.55 -6.95
C ILE A 290 24.66 10.76 -7.89
N LYS A 291 24.62 10.54 -9.21
CA LYS A 291 24.68 11.59 -10.25
C LYS A 291 23.36 12.39 -10.35
N ILE A 292 22.98 13.05 -9.25
CA ILE A 292 21.76 13.87 -9.13
C ILE A 292 21.98 15.13 -8.30
N PHE A 293 21.08 16.10 -8.46
CA PHE A 293 20.97 17.27 -7.59
C PHE A 293 19.57 17.41 -6.98
N PRO A 294 19.42 17.58 -5.66
CA PRO A 294 20.44 17.42 -4.62
C PRO A 294 20.75 15.93 -4.35
N GLY A 295 21.83 15.66 -3.60
CA GLY A 295 22.13 14.30 -3.10
C GLY A 295 23.35 13.62 -3.70
N LYS A 296 24.30 14.39 -4.26
CA LYS A 296 25.56 13.88 -4.81
C LYS A 296 26.32 12.94 -3.86
N ASN A 297 26.29 13.21 -2.56
CA ASN A 297 27.07 12.49 -1.54
C ASN A 297 26.27 11.37 -0.84
N THR A 298 25.07 11.05 -1.32
CA THR A 298 24.27 9.94 -0.80
C THR A 298 25.00 8.63 -1.03
N SER A 299 25.08 7.78 -0.01
CA SER A 299 25.71 6.45 -0.12
C SER A 299 24.86 5.39 0.56
N ALA A 300 25.14 4.14 0.23
CA ALA A 300 24.55 2.99 0.90
C ALA A 300 25.60 1.90 1.14
N ALA A 301 25.44 1.18 2.25
CA ALA A 301 26.26 0.06 2.62
C ALA A 301 25.40 -1.07 3.21
N LEU A 302 25.96 -2.28 3.24
CA LEU A 302 25.37 -3.45 3.87
C LEU A 302 26.21 -3.85 5.09
N LEU A 303 25.58 -3.95 6.25
CA LEU A 303 26.21 -4.43 7.48
C LEU A 303 25.34 -5.52 8.09
N ASN A 304 25.88 -6.73 8.26
CA ASN A 304 25.16 -7.87 8.82
C ASN A 304 23.80 -8.15 8.10
N GLY A 305 23.77 -7.95 6.78
CA GLY A 305 22.56 -8.10 5.97
C GLY A 305 21.53 -6.96 6.11
N LYS A 306 21.85 -5.90 6.87
CA LYS A 306 21.01 -4.71 7.03
C LYS A 306 21.49 -3.58 6.13
N LEU A 307 20.56 -2.98 5.40
CA LEU A 307 20.84 -1.86 4.52
C LEU A 307 20.98 -0.57 5.34
N ILE A 308 22.06 0.16 5.11
CA ILE A 308 22.35 1.43 5.74
C ILE A 308 22.42 2.50 4.65
N PHE A 309 21.64 3.57 4.79
CA PHE A 309 21.72 4.74 3.93
C PHE A 309 22.38 5.90 4.67
N ASN A 310 23.25 6.64 4.00
CA ASN A 310 23.73 7.94 4.44
C ASN A 310 23.14 9.02 3.54
N LEU A 311 22.30 9.90 4.12
CA LEU A 311 21.57 10.95 3.43
C LEU A 311 22.10 12.34 3.79
N SER A 312 21.79 13.30 2.92
CA SER A 312 22.12 14.72 3.14
C SER A 312 21.55 15.27 4.46
N GLY A 313 22.35 16.04 5.21
CA GLY A 313 21.87 16.79 6.38
C GLY A 313 20.85 17.90 6.05
N ASN A 314 20.77 18.36 4.80
CA ASN A 314 19.76 19.31 4.35
C ASN A 314 18.36 18.65 4.24
N PRO A 315 17.31 19.16 4.94
CA PRO A 315 15.99 18.51 4.99
C PRO A 315 15.26 18.40 3.65
N SER A 316 15.46 19.38 2.77
CA SER A 316 14.84 19.33 1.45
C SER A 316 15.41 18.17 0.64
N ALA A 317 16.73 17.99 0.69
CA ALA A 317 17.41 16.91 -0.01
C ALA A 317 17.12 15.55 0.63
N ALA A 318 17.19 15.44 1.96
CA ALA A 318 16.89 14.21 2.69
C ALA A 318 15.49 13.68 2.35
N GLY A 319 14.48 14.55 2.34
CA GLY A 319 13.12 14.17 2.01
C GLY A 319 12.95 13.69 0.55
N LEU A 320 13.63 14.33 -0.41
CA LEU A 320 13.61 13.91 -1.82
C LEU A 320 14.31 12.55 -2.00
N LEU A 321 15.46 12.38 -1.37
CA LEU A 321 16.25 11.15 -1.42
C LEU A 321 15.57 9.99 -0.72
N PHE A 322 14.81 10.25 0.35
CA PHE A 322 13.95 9.25 0.95
C PHE A 322 12.95 8.72 -0.08
N GLU A 323 12.18 9.59 -0.73
CA GLU A 323 11.17 9.16 -1.71
C GLU A 323 11.77 8.45 -2.93
N ALA A 324 12.92 8.94 -3.40
CA ALA A 324 13.55 8.46 -4.63
C ALA A 324 14.35 7.16 -4.43
N VAL A 325 15.00 6.98 -3.27
CA VAL A 325 15.99 5.90 -3.05
C VAL A 325 15.60 4.98 -1.89
N VAL A 326 15.32 5.56 -0.72
CA VAL A 326 15.08 4.77 0.50
C VAL A 326 13.71 4.09 0.49
N LYS A 327 12.66 4.80 0.08
CA LYS A 327 11.29 4.29 0.07
C LYS A 327 11.13 3.06 -0.82
N PRO A 328 11.65 3.00 -2.06
CA PRO A 328 11.60 1.77 -2.84
C PRO A 328 12.25 0.57 -2.15
N ALA A 329 13.40 0.78 -1.51
CA ALA A 329 14.06 -0.23 -0.71
C ALA A 329 13.19 -0.67 0.49
N LEU A 330 12.63 0.28 1.23
CA LEU A 330 11.78 0.03 2.39
C LEU A 330 10.48 -0.69 2.04
N LEU A 331 9.81 -0.32 0.94
CA LEU A 331 8.60 -1.00 0.47
C LEU A 331 8.89 -2.43 0.03
N LYS A 332 10.04 -2.67 -0.62
CA LYS A 332 10.50 -4.04 -0.94
C LYS A 332 10.79 -4.83 0.33
N LEU A 333 11.45 -4.24 1.33
CA LEU A 333 11.70 -4.86 2.64
C LEU A 333 10.37 -5.23 3.31
N LYS A 334 9.36 -4.36 3.26
CA LYS A 334 8.00 -4.59 3.76
C LYS A 334 7.24 -5.70 3.01
N GLY A 335 7.72 -6.10 1.82
CA GLY A 335 7.14 -7.19 1.02
C GLY A 335 6.22 -6.73 -0.11
N GLU A 336 6.14 -5.43 -0.42
CA GLU A 336 5.35 -4.94 -1.54
C GLU A 336 5.96 -5.30 -2.89
N LEU A 337 5.14 -5.68 -3.86
CA LEU A 337 5.60 -5.94 -5.23
C LEU A 337 5.81 -4.66 -6.04
N SER A 338 4.97 -3.64 -5.85
CA SER A 338 5.02 -2.36 -6.58
C SER A 338 5.92 -1.32 -5.89
N TYR A 339 7.07 -1.75 -5.38
CA TYR A 339 7.93 -0.93 -4.51
C TYR A 339 8.61 0.25 -5.22
N LYS A 340 8.87 0.18 -6.53
CA LYS A 340 9.47 1.31 -7.28
C LYS A 340 8.49 2.45 -7.50
N GLY A 341 7.18 2.16 -7.50
CA GLY A 341 6.11 3.08 -7.87
C GLY A 341 6.17 3.48 -9.35
N ASP A 342 5.09 4.11 -9.80
CA ASP A 342 4.95 4.52 -11.20
C ASP A 342 5.40 5.96 -11.39
N TRP A 343 6.22 6.16 -12.42
CA TRP A 343 6.61 7.47 -12.93
C TRP A 343 5.83 7.75 -14.20
N PHE A 344 5.31 8.96 -14.33
CA PHE A 344 4.56 9.39 -15.50
C PHE A 344 5.09 10.73 -16.00
N ASP A 345 5.00 10.94 -17.31
CA ASP A 345 5.38 12.22 -17.92
C ASP A 345 4.35 13.28 -17.54
N ILE A 346 4.81 14.49 -17.21
CA ILE A 346 3.94 15.62 -16.88
C ILE A 346 4.58 16.95 -17.28
N GLU A 347 3.77 17.88 -17.77
CA GLU A 347 4.22 19.23 -18.10
C GLU A 347 4.31 20.11 -16.85
N LEU A 348 5.29 21.02 -16.84
CA LEU A 348 5.40 22.01 -15.78
C LEU A 348 4.39 23.14 -15.96
N ALA A 349 3.66 23.47 -14.90
CA ALA A 349 2.79 24.64 -14.85
C ALA A 349 3.56 25.97 -14.85
N LYS A 350 4.82 25.93 -14.39
CA LYS A 350 5.78 27.05 -14.35
C LYS A 350 7.20 26.50 -14.49
N PRO A 351 8.13 27.21 -15.15
CA PRO A 351 9.51 26.78 -15.26
C PRO A 351 10.19 26.72 -13.88
N ILE A 352 11.18 25.83 -13.74
CA ILE A 352 12.03 25.79 -12.55
C ILE A 352 13.14 26.82 -12.69
N GLU A 353 13.15 27.82 -11.80
CA GLU A 353 14.19 28.83 -11.77
C GLU A 353 15.57 28.21 -11.51
N ARG A 354 16.59 28.64 -12.28
CA ARG A 354 18.00 28.22 -12.11
C ARG A 354 18.20 26.70 -12.17
N LEU A 355 17.49 26.02 -13.07
CA LEU A 355 17.67 24.60 -13.33
C LEU A 355 19.11 24.30 -13.79
N LYS A 356 19.82 23.50 -12.99
CA LYS A 356 21.20 23.09 -13.29
C LYS A 356 21.22 22.06 -14.44
N PRO A 357 22.32 21.98 -15.22
CA PRO A 357 22.52 20.88 -16.17
C PRO A 357 22.49 19.52 -15.48
N GLY A 358 21.98 18.50 -16.18
CA GLY A 358 21.87 17.13 -15.68
C GLY A 358 20.51 16.79 -15.05
N ARG A 359 20.49 15.74 -14.22
CA ARG A 359 19.29 15.21 -13.55
C ARG A 359 19.12 15.85 -12.18
N SER A 360 17.91 16.32 -11.88
CA SER A 360 17.59 16.96 -10.61
C SER A 360 16.22 16.56 -10.08
N LEU A 361 16.13 16.44 -8.75
CA LEU A 361 14.90 16.12 -8.05
C LEU A 361 14.31 17.39 -7.43
N HIS A 362 13.01 17.57 -7.62
CA HIS A 362 12.27 18.72 -7.07
C HIS A 362 10.98 18.27 -6.41
N ARG A 363 10.46 19.11 -5.52
CA ARG A 363 9.10 18.96 -5.02
C ARG A 363 8.15 19.64 -5.99
N GLY A 364 7.03 19.01 -6.24
CA GLY A 364 5.95 19.58 -7.02
C GLY A 364 4.60 19.34 -6.35
N GLU A 365 3.60 20.00 -6.90
CA GLU A 365 2.18 19.76 -6.61
C GLU A 365 1.47 19.55 -7.94
N MET A 366 0.58 18.56 -8.02
CA MET A 366 -0.28 18.38 -9.17
C MET A 366 -1.40 19.41 -9.12
N ILE A 367 -1.56 20.16 -10.20
CA ILE A 367 -2.68 21.07 -10.41
C ILE A 367 -3.43 20.69 -11.68
N ILE A 368 -4.73 20.91 -11.71
CA ILE A 368 -5.55 20.67 -12.90
C ILE A 368 -5.97 22.01 -13.48
N LYS A 369 -5.65 22.24 -14.76
CA LYS A 369 -6.07 23.41 -15.52
C LYS A 369 -6.71 22.96 -16.83
N GLN A 370 -7.93 23.40 -17.09
CA GLN A 370 -8.67 23.08 -18.33
C GLN A 370 -8.72 21.57 -18.62
N GLY A 371 -8.91 20.75 -17.58
CA GLY A 371 -8.98 19.28 -17.71
C GLY A 371 -7.64 18.56 -17.90
N ARG A 372 -6.50 19.27 -17.86
CA ARG A 372 -5.15 18.68 -17.95
C ARG A 372 -4.38 18.84 -16.66
N ALA A 373 -3.61 17.82 -16.30
CA ALA A 373 -2.74 17.83 -15.12
C ALA A 373 -1.39 18.47 -15.45
N TYR A 374 -0.91 19.33 -14.56
CA TYR A 374 0.39 19.97 -14.62
C TYR A 374 1.11 19.85 -13.29
N ALA A 375 2.44 19.80 -13.33
CA ALA A 375 3.28 19.86 -12.15
C ALA A 375 3.63 21.31 -11.84
N LEU A 376 3.20 21.82 -10.69
CA LEU A 376 3.64 23.10 -10.16
C LEU A 376 4.88 22.89 -9.27
N PRO A 377 6.09 23.35 -9.66
CA PRO A 377 7.25 23.27 -8.79
C PRO A 377 7.03 24.07 -7.50
N VAL A 378 7.38 23.47 -6.37
CA VAL A 378 7.22 24.09 -5.05
C VAL A 378 8.57 24.53 -4.52
N SER A 379 8.68 25.81 -4.16
CA SER A 379 9.85 26.35 -3.46
C SER A 379 9.65 26.31 -1.95
N ARG A 380 10.74 26.37 -1.18
CA ARG A 380 10.68 26.42 0.30
C ARG A 380 9.84 27.58 0.86
N LYS A 381 9.61 28.63 0.06
CA LYS A 381 8.89 29.84 0.50
C LYS A 381 7.38 29.73 0.36
N VAL A 382 6.88 28.76 -0.41
CA VAL A 382 5.45 28.62 -0.72
C VAL A 382 5.02 27.23 -0.24
N ILE A 383 4.31 27.18 0.88
CA ILE A 383 3.65 25.96 1.33
C ILE A 383 2.20 26.09 0.88
N ASN A 384 1.88 25.54 -0.29
CA ASN A 384 0.48 25.42 -0.69
C ASN A 384 -0.14 24.25 0.07
N LYS A 385 -1.31 24.49 0.66
CA LYS A 385 -2.03 23.53 1.50
C LYS A 385 -3.22 23.01 0.70
N GLY A 386 -3.08 21.84 0.06
CA GLY A 386 -4.24 21.08 -0.46
C GLY A 386 -4.07 20.38 -1.80
N ASN A 387 -3.00 20.64 -2.55
CA ASN A 387 -2.76 19.95 -3.83
C ASN A 387 -2.05 18.60 -3.61
N ILE A 388 -2.18 17.69 -4.58
CA ILE A 388 -1.55 16.36 -4.52
C ILE A 388 -0.03 16.51 -4.68
N PRO A 389 0.79 16.12 -3.68
CA PRO A 389 2.24 16.28 -3.73
C PRO A 389 2.91 15.33 -4.74
N LEU A 390 3.93 15.84 -5.42
CA LEU A 390 4.72 15.16 -6.45
C LEU A 390 6.21 15.18 -6.13
N LEU A 391 6.88 14.08 -6.44
CA LEU A 391 8.32 14.02 -6.67
C LEU A 391 8.55 14.27 -8.16
N LEU A 392 9.27 15.32 -8.50
CA LEU A 392 9.62 15.62 -9.89
C LEU A 392 11.05 15.17 -10.17
N ASP A 393 11.23 14.39 -11.23
CA ASP A 393 12.52 14.04 -11.81
C ASP A 393 12.69 14.80 -13.12
N VAL A 394 13.62 15.75 -13.10
CA VAL A 394 13.78 16.75 -14.15
C VAL A 394 15.15 16.57 -14.78
N GLN A 395 15.15 16.32 -16.09
CA GLN A 395 16.36 16.18 -16.89
C GLN A 395 16.44 17.33 -17.90
N LYS A 396 17.43 18.20 -17.72
CA LYS A 396 17.75 19.25 -18.70
C LYS A 396 18.72 18.67 -19.73
N ARG A 397 18.26 18.43 -20.96
CA ARG A 397 19.08 17.92 -22.08
C ARG A 397 19.71 19.05 -22.91
N SER A 398 18.96 20.13 -23.13
CA SER A 398 19.39 21.34 -23.84
C SER A 398 18.73 22.58 -23.20
N GLU A 399 18.87 23.77 -23.79
CA GLU A 399 18.18 24.98 -23.30
C GLU A 399 16.66 24.88 -23.42
N ASP A 400 16.16 24.23 -24.48
CA ASP A 400 14.73 24.14 -24.80
C ASP A 400 14.10 22.77 -24.46
N GLU A 401 14.91 21.72 -24.27
CA GLU A 401 14.40 20.37 -23.96
C GLU A 401 14.56 20.03 -22.48
N VAL A 402 13.44 20.13 -21.75
CA VAL A 402 13.32 19.71 -20.35
C VAL A 402 12.33 18.56 -20.26
N LEU A 403 12.84 17.36 -19.94
CA LEU A 403 12.00 16.20 -19.67
C LEU A 403 11.64 16.18 -18.19
N VAL A 404 10.34 16.03 -17.90
CA VAL A 404 9.82 16.01 -16.55
C VAL A 404 8.97 14.78 -16.34
N LYS A 405 9.43 13.93 -15.43
CA LYS A 405 8.66 12.83 -14.88
C LYS A 405 8.20 13.19 -13.49
N ALA A 406 7.02 12.73 -13.11
CA ALA A 406 6.52 12.85 -11.76
C ALA A 406 6.16 11.49 -11.19
N LYS A 407 6.25 11.41 -9.86
CA LYS A 407 5.74 10.32 -9.05
C LYS A 407 4.88 10.92 -7.95
N LEU A 408 3.70 10.34 -7.72
CA LEU A 408 2.85 10.74 -6.59
C LEU A 408 3.56 10.39 -5.28
N ILE A 409 3.65 11.37 -4.38
CA ILE A 409 4.13 11.13 -3.02
C ILE A 409 2.88 11.09 -2.13
N ALA A 410 2.12 10.00 -2.15
CA ALA A 410 1.00 9.89 -1.22
C ALA A 410 1.50 10.05 0.24
N ASP A 411 0.79 10.90 0.99
CA ASP A 411 0.95 11.05 2.44
C ASP A 411 0.37 9.85 3.20
#